data_AF-A0A962X4H4-F1
#
_entry.id   AF-A0A962X4H4-F1
#
_cell.length_a   1.000
_cell.length_b   1.000
_cell.length_c   1.000
_cell.angle_alpha   90.00
_cell.angle_beta   90.00
_cell.angle_gamma   90.00
#
_symmetry.space_group_name_H-M   'P 1'
#
loop_
_entity.id
_entity.type
_entity.pdbx_description
1 polymer ?
#
loop_
_entity_poly.entity_id
_entity_poly.type
_entity_poly.pdbx_seq_one_letter_code
_entity_poly.pdbx_strand_id
1 'polypeptide(L)'
;MKIINPIKRGYLALEEWFNISFGPDWNPLYHLGTLTFFFFWVVLVSGIYLFIFFDTSLSGAYKSVDYLTHEQWYLGGVLRSLHRYASDAAVVTIILHMFREFALDRYRGFRWFSWMTGVPTLWFVITLGITGYWLVWDELGLYVAVLSSQLMDALPIVAGSMANNFIEGQLTDRFFTLMGFLHLLGQPV
;
A
#
# COMPACT_ATOMS: atom_id res chain seq x y z
N MET A 1 -12.23 -39.26 -7.21
CA MET A 1 -12.58 -38.00 -7.89
C MET A 1 -12.49 -36.88 -6.86
N LYS A 2 -11.41 -36.09 -6.83
CA LYS A 2 -11.29 -34.98 -5.87
C LYS A 2 -12.33 -33.92 -6.24
N ILE A 3 -13.30 -33.66 -5.37
CA ILE A 3 -14.29 -32.59 -5.53
C ILE A 3 -13.50 -31.28 -5.66
N ILE A 4 -13.44 -30.72 -6.87
CA ILE A 4 -12.79 -29.43 -7.09
C ILE A 4 -13.68 -28.38 -6.44
N ASN A 5 -13.14 -27.69 -5.43
CA ASN A 5 -13.77 -26.56 -4.77
C ASN A 5 -14.32 -25.57 -5.82
N PRO A 6 -15.58 -25.07 -5.70
CA PRO A 6 -16.14 -24.10 -6.64
C PRO A 6 -15.26 -22.87 -6.87
N ILE A 7 -14.55 -22.40 -5.83
CA ILE A 7 -13.61 -21.28 -5.92
C ILE A 7 -12.46 -21.61 -6.88
N LYS A 8 -11.87 -22.79 -6.74
CA LYS A 8 -10.79 -23.26 -7.62
C LYS A 8 -11.26 -23.40 -9.06
N ARG A 9 -12.47 -23.90 -9.27
CA ARG A 9 -13.06 -24.01 -10.62
C ARG A 9 -13.26 -22.64 -11.25
N GLY A 10 -13.80 -21.68 -10.49
CA GLY A 10 -13.98 -20.31 -10.95
C GLY A 10 -12.66 -19.64 -11.32
N TYR A 11 -11.64 -19.79 -10.48
CA TYR A 11 -10.30 -19.26 -10.77
C TYR A 11 -9.68 -19.88 -12.03
N LEU A 12 -9.77 -21.19 -12.21
CA LEU A 12 -9.24 -21.86 -13.40
C LEU A 12 -9.97 -21.44 -14.69
N ALA A 13 -11.29 -21.19 -14.62
CA ALA A 13 -12.04 -20.67 -15.77
C ALA A 13 -11.59 -19.24 -16.14
N LEU A 14 -11.34 -18.40 -15.13
CA LEU A 14 -10.78 -17.07 -15.32
C LEU A 14 -9.35 -17.15 -15.89
N GLU A 15 -8.51 -18.03 -15.35
CA GLU A 15 -7.15 -18.26 -15.84
C GLU A 15 -7.14 -18.67 -17.32
N GLU A 16 -8.03 -19.59 -17.71
CA GLU A 16 -8.16 -20.04 -19.09
C GLU A 16 -8.62 -18.91 -20.03
N TRP A 17 -9.55 -18.07 -19.58
CA TRP A 17 -9.97 -16.90 -20.34
C TRP A 17 -8.80 -15.93 -20.61
N PHE A 18 -7.95 -15.71 -19.60
CA PHE A 18 -6.73 -14.91 -19.78
C PHE A 18 -5.70 -15.61 -20.68
N ASN A 19 -5.55 -16.94 -20.60
CA ASN A 19 -4.68 -17.69 -21.51
C ASN A 19 -5.10 -17.54 -22.97
N ILE A 20 -6.41 -17.60 -23.24
CA ILE A 20 -6.94 -17.41 -24.59
C ILE A 20 -6.68 -15.98 -25.08
N SER A 21 -6.80 -14.99 -24.19
CA SER A 21 -6.72 -13.56 -24.55
C SER A 21 -5.28 -13.07 -24.73
N PHE A 22 -4.35 -13.49 -23.87
CA PHE A 22 -2.97 -12.99 -23.84
C PHE A 22 -1.94 -14.03 -24.32
N GLY A 23 -2.34 -15.30 -24.45
CA GLY A 23 -1.44 -16.42 -24.66
C GLY A 23 -0.90 -16.99 -23.33
N PRO A 24 -0.48 -18.27 -23.31
CA PRO A 24 -0.01 -18.92 -22.07
C PRO A 24 1.22 -18.27 -21.45
N ASP A 25 2.12 -17.72 -22.28
CA ASP A 25 3.39 -17.13 -21.84
C ASP A 25 3.23 -15.72 -21.23
N TRP A 26 2.16 -15.00 -21.58
CA TRP A 26 1.94 -13.60 -21.20
C TRP A 26 0.75 -13.41 -20.26
N ASN A 27 0.19 -14.49 -19.70
CA ASN A 27 -0.93 -14.38 -18.79
C ASN A 27 -0.52 -13.64 -17.50
N PRO A 28 -1.07 -12.45 -17.21
CA PRO A 28 -0.67 -11.65 -16.06
C PRO A 28 -0.95 -12.34 -14.72
N LEU A 29 -1.91 -13.27 -14.68
CA LEU A 29 -2.27 -14.02 -13.47
C LEU A 29 -1.12 -14.92 -12.98
N TYR A 30 -0.22 -15.34 -13.86
CA TYR A 30 0.98 -16.09 -13.50
C TYR A 30 2.05 -15.22 -12.85
N HIS A 31 2.01 -13.91 -13.11
CA HIS A 31 3.04 -12.94 -12.73
C HIS A 31 2.61 -12.00 -11.61
N LEU A 32 1.47 -12.23 -10.94
CA LEU A 32 0.94 -11.34 -9.89
C LEU A 32 1.94 -11.09 -8.74
N GLY A 33 2.67 -12.12 -8.31
CA GLY A 33 3.71 -11.99 -7.28
C GLY A 33 4.90 -11.15 -7.77
N THR A 34 5.38 -11.40 -8.99
CA THR A 34 6.48 -10.63 -9.59
C THR A 34 6.09 -9.19 -9.88
N LEU A 35 4.84 -8.94 -10.30
CA LEU A 35 4.30 -7.60 -10.50
C LEU A 35 4.22 -6.84 -9.17
N THR A 36 3.78 -7.49 -8.10
CA THR A 36 3.78 -6.88 -6.75
C THR A 36 5.19 -6.46 -6.35
N PHE A 37 6.19 -7.32 -6.55
CA PHE A 37 7.58 -6.99 -6.24
C PHE A 37 8.14 -5.88 -7.14
N PHE A 38 7.77 -5.86 -8.41
CA PHE A 38 8.13 -4.78 -9.33
C PHE A 38 7.55 -3.43 -8.86
N PHE A 39 6.25 -3.37 -8.56
CA PHE A 39 5.63 -2.14 -8.06
C PHE A 39 6.20 -1.70 -6.72
N PHE A 40 6.56 -2.63 -5.83
CA PHE A 40 7.28 -2.30 -4.60
C PHE A 40 8.58 -1.53 -4.90
N TRP A 41 9.39 -1.96 -5.86
CA TRP A 41 10.62 -1.24 -6.23
C TRP A 41 10.33 0.13 -6.84
N VAL A 42 9.29 0.24 -7.67
CA VAL A 42 8.86 1.53 -8.23
C VAL A 42 8.46 2.49 -7.11
N VAL A 43 7.66 2.04 -6.14
CA VAL A 43 7.24 2.82 -4.97
C VAL A 43 8.44 3.19 -4.10
N LEU A 44 9.36 2.26 -3.84
CA LEU A 44 10.54 2.51 -3.03
C LEU A 44 11.45 3.59 -3.64
N VAL A 45 11.80 3.46 -4.92
CA VAL A 45 12.70 4.41 -5.59
C VAL A 45 12.05 5.79 -5.73
N SER A 46 10.78 5.83 -6.16
CA SER A 46 10.04 7.09 -6.25
C SER A 46 9.83 7.73 -4.87
N GLY A 47 9.57 6.93 -3.83
CA GLY A 47 9.37 7.40 -2.47
C GLY A 47 10.62 8.02 -1.86
N ILE A 48 11.79 7.39 -2.05
CA ILE A 48 13.08 7.96 -1.63
C ILE A 48 13.29 9.31 -2.29
N TYR A 49 13.00 9.44 -3.59
CA TYR A 49 13.13 10.72 -4.28
C TYR A 49 12.19 11.79 -3.68
N LEU A 50 10.91 11.47 -3.48
CA LEU A 50 9.95 12.42 -2.91
C LEU A 50 10.35 12.85 -1.50
N PHE A 51 10.86 11.91 -0.69
CA PHE A 51 11.29 12.17 0.67
C PHE A 51 12.45 13.18 0.76
N ILE A 52 13.37 13.20 -0.21
CA ILE A 52 14.49 14.17 -0.25
C ILE A 52 13.98 15.62 -0.27
N PHE A 53 12.83 15.87 -0.88
CA PHE A 53 12.25 17.21 -1.04
C PHE A 53 11.05 17.47 -0.11
N PHE A 54 10.68 16.49 0.72
CA PHE A 54 9.54 16.59 1.62
C PHE A 54 9.90 17.38 2.87
N ASP A 55 9.07 18.36 3.22
CA ASP A 55 9.22 19.13 4.46
C ASP A 55 8.46 18.42 5.59
N THR A 56 9.19 18.03 6.64
CA THR A 56 8.63 17.32 7.79
C THR A 56 8.06 18.25 8.87
N SER A 57 7.82 19.53 8.58
CA SER A 57 7.11 20.46 9.45
C SER A 57 5.60 20.44 9.17
N LEU A 58 4.80 20.72 10.20
CA LEU A 58 3.33 20.76 10.09
C LEU A 58 2.87 21.80 9.06
N SER A 59 3.55 22.95 9.01
CA SER A 59 3.22 24.05 8.10
C SER A 59 3.76 23.88 6.67
N GLY A 60 4.76 23.01 6.50
CA GLY A 60 5.49 22.79 5.25
C GLY A 60 5.09 21.52 4.51
N ALA A 61 4.54 20.50 5.18
CA ALA A 61 4.21 19.20 4.60
C ALA A 61 3.41 19.33 3.28
N TYR A 62 2.22 19.94 3.34
CA TYR A 62 1.39 20.16 2.14
C TYR A 62 2.09 21.03 1.09
N LYS A 63 2.78 22.11 1.51
CA LYS A 63 3.48 23.03 0.59
C LYS A 63 4.60 22.34 -0.18
N SER A 64 5.36 21.47 0.48
CA SER A 64 6.43 20.70 -0.16
C SER A 64 5.90 19.73 -1.22
N VAL A 65 4.74 19.13 -0.92
CA VAL A 65 4.01 18.26 -1.82
C VAL A 65 3.44 19.03 -3.01
N ASP A 66 2.86 20.20 -2.78
CA ASP A 66 2.33 21.09 -3.82
C ASP A 66 3.45 21.57 -4.75
N TYR A 67 4.58 21.98 -4.17
CA TYR A 67 5.81 22.31 -4.89
C TYR A 67 6.30 21.16 -5.78
N LEU A 68 6.39 19.94 -5.23
CA LEU A 68 6.76 18.74 -5.99
C LEU A 68 5.82 18.47 -7.17
N THR A 69 4.54 18.80 -7.01
CA THR A 69 3.49 18.55 -8.01
C THR A 69 3.53 19.58 -9.14
N HIS A 70 3.68 20.86 -8.80
CA HIS A 70 3.42 21.96 -9.73
C HIS A 70 4.67 22.75 -10.13
N GLU A 71 5.67 22.85 -9.26
CA GLU A 71 6.79 23.78 -9.42
C GLU A 71 8.14 23.09 -9.66
N GLN A 72 8.35 21.89 -9.12
CA GLN A 72 9.59 21.15 -9.36
C GLN A 72 9.71 20.76 -10.84
N TRP A 73 10.93 20.79 -11.37
CA TRP A 73 11.26 20.25 -12.69
C TRP A 73 10.62 18.88 -12.91
N TYR A 74 10.12 18.63 -14.12
CA TYR A 74 9.30 17.50 -14.61
C TYR A 74 9.35 16.17 -13.83
N LEU A 75 10.52 15.77 -13.33
CA LEU A 75 10.69 14.59 -12.47
C LEU A 75 9.82 14.59 -11.21
N GLY A 76 9.52 15.74 -10.60
CA GLY A 76 8.72 15.82 -9.38
C GLY A 76 7.30 15.30 -9.52
N GLY A 77 6.53 15.94 -10.40
CA GLY A 77 5.16 15.55 -10.69
C GLY A 77 5.09 14.11 -11.21
N VAL A 78 6.02 13.72 -12.10
CA VAL A 78 6.08 12.35 -12.64
C VAL A 78 6.33 11.32 -11.54
N LEU A 79 7.32 11.53 -10.67
CA LEU A 79 7.64 10.58 -9.60
C LEU A 79 6.55 10.55 -8.53
N ARG A 80 5.87 11.67 -8.27
CA ARG A 80 4.70 11.71 -7.39
C ARG A 80 3.55 10.89 -7.94
N SER A 81 3.18 11.09 -9.21
CA SER A 81 2.15 10.31 -9.88
C SER A 81 2.53 8.83 -9.95
N LEU A 82 3.79 8.53 -10.30
CA LEU A 82 4.30 7.16 -10.37
C LEU A 82 4.23 6.48 -9.00
N HIS A 83 4.66 7.15 -7.93
CA HIS A 83 4.58 6.63 -6.57
C HIS A 83 3.14 6.30 -6.17
N ARG A 84 2.21 7.23 -6.46
CA ARG A 84 0.79 7.06 -6.17
C ARG A 84 0.18 5.86 -6.91
N TYR A 85 0.30 5.82 -8.24
CA TYR A 85 -0.30 4.76 -9.03
C TYR A 85 0.39 3.41 -8.87
N ALA A 86 1.70 3.39 -8.64
CA ALA A 86 2.42 2.16 -8.33
C ALA A 86 2.03 1.60 -6.96
N SER A 87 1.75 2.45 -5.97
CA SER A 87 1.23 2.02 -4.66
C SER A 87 -0.14 1.35 -4.82
N ASP A 88 -1.06 1.98 -5.57
CA ASP A 88 -2.38 1.41 -5.83
C ASP A 88 -2.27 0.07 -6.59
N ALA A 89 -1.39 0.01 -7.60
CA ALA A 89 -1.12 -1.20 -8.35
C ALA A 89 -0.53 -2.31 -7.47
N ALA A 90 0.41 -1.99 -6.56
CA ALA A 90 0.99 -2.95 -5.62
C ALA A 90 -0.08 -3.58 -4.72
N VAL A 91 -1.01 -2.76 -4.19
CA VAL A 91 -2.14 -3.23 -3.36
C VAL A 91 -3.07 -4.14 -4.16
N VAL A 92 -3.41 -3.76 -5.40
CA VAL A 92 -4.25 -4.60 -6.26
C VAL A 92 -3.57 -5.93 -6.56
N THR A 93 -2.29 -5.92 -6.95
CA THR A 93 -1.59 -7.15 -7.32
C THR A 93 -1.35 -8.08 -6.14
N ILE A 94 -1.08 -7.55 -4.93
CA ILE A 94 -0.91 -8.41 -3.74
C ILE A 94 -2.23 -9.07 -3.34
N ILE A 95 -3.36 -8.36 -3.43
CA ILE A 95 -4.69 -8.93 -3.17
C ILE A 95 -5.01 -10.04 -4.18
N LEU A 96 -4.79 -9.78 -5.48
CA LEU A 96 -4.99 -10.79 -6.53
C LEU A 96 -4.04 -11.98 -6.36
N HIS A 97 -2.78 -11.73 -5.97
CA HIS A 97 -1.80 -12.78 -5.70
C HIS A 97 -2.27 -13.67 -4.53
N MET A 98 -2.72 -13.07 -3.42
CA MET A 98 -3.26 -13.82 -2.29
C MET A 98 -4.50 -14.63 -2.67
N PHE A 99 -5.43 -14.04 -3.44
CA PHE A 99 -6.61 -14.72 -3.91
C PHE A 99 -6.26 -15.95 -4.78
N ARG A 100 -5.28 -15.81 -5.68
CA ARG A 100 -4.76 -16.93 -6.48
C ARG A 100 -4.20 -18.05 -5.62
N GLU A 101 -3.31 -17.72 -4.68
CA GLU A 101 -2.68 -18.74 -3.83
C GLU A 101 -3.72 -19.43 -2.92
N PHE A 102 -4.74 -18.70 -2.48
CA PHE A 102 -5.89 -19.27 -1.78
C PHE A 102 -6.71 -20.20 -2.68
N ALA A 103 -7.13 -19.75 -3.86
CA ALA A 103 -7.97 -20.51 -4.79
C ALA A 103 -7.29 -21.80 -5.29
N LEU A 104 -5.97 -21.80 -5.40
CA LEU A 104 -5.17 -22.96 -5.82
C LEU A 104 -4.78 -23.89 -4.66
N ASP A 105 -5.28 -23.65 -3.44
CA ASP A 105 -4.94 -24.38 -2.21
C ASP A 105 -3.44 -24.36 -1.88
N ARG A 106 -2.73 -23.30 -2.27
CA ARG A 106 -1.26 -23.15 -2.11
C ARG A 106 -0.84 -22.59 -0.75
N TYR A 107 -1.77 -22.45 0.19
CA TYR A 107 -1.53 -21.97 1.55
C TYR A 107 -1.24 -23.09 2.59
N ARG A 108 -1.33 -24.37 2.19
CA ARG A 108 -1.13 -25.53 3.06
C ARG A 108 0.14 -26.30 2.70
N GLY A 109 0.52 -27.27 3.55
CA GLY A 109 1.67 -28.15 3.29
C GLY A 109 2.99 -27.39 3.34
N PHE A 110 3.93 -27.69 2.43
CA PHE A 110 5.27 -27.07 2.41
C PHE A 110 5.26 -25.54 2.29
N ARG A 111 4.17 -24.95 1.77
CA ARG A 111 4.03 -23.51 1.54
C ARG A 111 3.34 -22.75 2.68
N TRP A 112 3.02 -23.43 3.77
CA TRP A 112 2.36 -22.80 4.93
C TRP A 112 3.15 -21.60 5.47
N PHE A 113 4.49 -21.70 5.47
CA PHE A 113 5.35 -20.63 5.95
C PHE A 113 5.24 -19.38 5.07
N SER A 114 5.30 -19.52 3.75
CA SER A 114 5.12 -18.41 2.80
C SER A 114 3.75 -17.74 2.94
N TRP A 115 2.71 -18.52 3.22
CA TRP A 115 1.37 -17.97 3.50
C TRP A 115 1.36 -17.18 4.81
N MET A 116 1.95 -17.75 5.87
CA MET A 116 2.04 -17.10 7.18
C MET A 116 2.85 -15.81 7.16
N THR A 117 3.88 -15.70 6.30
CA THR A 117 4.61 -14.44 6.13
C THR A 117 3.87 -13.47 5.21
N GLY A 118 3.17 -13.97 4.17
CA GLY A 118 2.47 -13.14 3.19
C GLY A 118 1.24 -12.42 3.72
N VAL A 119 0.44 -13.06 4.58
CA VAL A 119 -0.78 -12.45 5.15
C VAL A 119 -0.45 -11.19 5.98
N PRO A 120 0.52 -11.21 6.92
CA PRO A 120 0.98 -10.00 7.60
C PRO A 120 1.55 -8.94 6.64
N THR A 121 2.28 -9.34 5.60
CA THR A 121 2.82 -8.38 4.61
C THR A 121 1.71 -7.60 3.90
N LEU A 122 0.54 -8.21 3.63
CA LEU A 122 -0.60 -7.46 3.08
C LEU A 122 -1.00 -6.30 4.00
N TRP A 123 -1.16 -6.58 5.30
CA TRP A 123 -1.54 -5.56 6.27
C TRP A 123 -0.48 -4.46 6.38
N PHE A 124 0.78 -4.83 6.30
CA PHE A 124 1.92 -3.92 6.25
C PHE A 124 1.88 -2.96 5.06
N VAL A 125 1.55 -3.48 3.88
CA VAL A 125 1.42 -2.64 2.67
C VAL A 125 0.20 -1.72 2.80
N ILE A 126 -0.89 -2.17 3.41
CA ILE A 126 -2.08 -1.33 3.66
C ILE A 126 -1.75 -0.19 4.63
N THR A 127 -1.03 -0.47 5.73
CA THR A 127 -0.63 0.58 6.68
C THR A 127 0.36 1.55 6.06
N LEU A 128 1.28 1.09 5.22
CA LEU A 128 2.14 1.97 4.41
C LEU A 128 1.31 2.86 3.50
N GLY A 129 0.31 2.31 2.80
CA GLY A 129 -0.63 3.10 2.00
C GLY A 129 -1.28 4.21 2.84
N ILE A 130 -1.92 3.86 3.97
CA ILE A 130 -2.60 4.82 4.86
C ILE A 130 -1.65 5.92 5.33
N THR A 131 -0.47 5.56 5.84
CA THR A 131 0.53 6.53 6.32
C THR A 131 1.06 7.43 5.20
N GLY A 132 1.15 6.94 3.96
CA GLY A 132 1.48 7.76 2.79
C GLY A 132 0.43 8.83 2.51
N TYR A 133 -0.87 8.53 2.69
CA TYR A 133 -1.93 9.54 2.60
C TYR A 133 -1.80 10.60 3.71
N TRP A 134 -1.39 10.21 4.92
CA TRP A 134 -1.20 11.16 6.02
C TRP A 134 -0.12 12.20 5.69
N LEU A 135 0.93 11.79 4.98
CA LEU A 135 2.04 12.68 4.61
C LEU A 135 1.67 13.75 3.57
N VAL A 136 0.63 13.53 2.76
CA VAL A 136 0.19 14.52 1.77
C VAL A 136 -0.38 15.77 2.44
N TRP A 137 -1.07 15.59 3.57
CA TRP A 137 -1.68 16.66 4.37
C TRP A 137 -2.61 17.60 3.61
N ASP A 138 -3.32 17.07 2.61
CA ASP A 138 -4.45 17.71 1.95
C ASP A 138 -5.78 17.34 2.64
N GLU A 139 -6.91 17.87 2.17
CA GLU A 139 -8.23 17.58 2.76
C GLU A 139 -8.54 16.07 2.78
N LEU A 140 -8.17 15.35 1.71
CA LEU A 140 -8.34 13.90 1.64
C LEU A 140 -7.43 13.17 2.62
N GLY A 141 -6.15 13.56 2.70
CA GLY A 141 -5.19 12.99 3.64
C GLY A 141 -5.63 13.19 5.09
N LEU A 142 -6.14 14.37 5.44
CA LEU A 142 -6.70 14.65 6.76
C LEU A 142 -7.93 13.78 7.05
N TYR A 143 -8.85 13.65 6.08
CA TYR A 143 -10.02 12.77 6.22
C TYR A 143 -9.59 11.31 6.47
N VAL A 144 -8.65 10.80 5.68
CA VAL A 144 -8.09 9.46 5.84
C VAL A 144 -7.42 9.31 7.21
N ALA A 145 -6.68 10.32 7.68
CA ALA A 145 -6.03 10.31 8.98
C ALA A 145 -7.02 10.25 10.14
N VAL A 146 -8.07 11.06 10.11
CA VAL A 146 -9.13 11.02 11.13
C VAL A 146 -9.84 9.67 11.12
N LEU A 147 -10.26 9.17 9.95
CA LEU A 147 -11.01 7.91 9.84
C LEU A 147 -10.18 6.70 10.30
N SER A 148 -8.93 6.62 9.86
CA SER A 148 -8.04 5.53 10.27
C SER A 148 -7.68 5.61 11.75
N SER A 149 -7.54 6.81 12.33
CA SER A 149 -7.37 6.98 13.77
C SER A 149 -8.62 6.59 14.57
N GLN A 150 -9.82 6.90 14.08
CA GLN A 150 -11.07 6.44 14.71
C GLN A 150 -11.21 4.91 14.70
N LEU A 151 -10.76 4.25 13.63
CA LEU A 151 -10.72 2.80 13.57
C LEU A 151 -9.76 2.22 14.61
N MET A 152 -8.62 2.88 14.85
CA MET A 152 -7.68 2.49 15.91
C MET A 152 -8.24 2.75 17.31
N ASP A 153 -8.90 3.89 17.54
CA ASP A 153 -9.54 4.24 18.82
C ASP A 153 -10.66 3.25 19.20
N ALA A 154 -11.27 2.58 18.21
CA ALA A 154 -12.26 1.53 18.45
C ALA A 154 -11.66 0.21 18.98
N LEU A 155 -10.34 0.03 18.90
CA LEU A 155 -9.68 -1.17 19.40
C LEU A 155 -9.46 -1.07 20.92
N PRO A 156 -9.84 -2.09 21.72
CA PRO A 156 -9.74 -2.05 23.18
C PRO A 156 -8.30 -2.02 23.71
N ILE A 157 -7.30 -2.20 22.84
CA ILE A 157 -5.86 -2.22 23.17
C ILE A 157 -5.26 -0.80 23.06
N VAL A 158 -5.87 0.08 22.27
CA VAL A 158 -5.38 1.44 22.06
C VAL A 158 -6.05 2.34 23.10
N ALA A 159 -5.28 2.78 24.10
CA ALA A 159 -5.77 3.71 25.10
C ALA A 159 -5.59 5.16 24.60
N GLY A 160 -6.68 5.87 24.37
CA GLY A 160 -6.68 7.29 24.00
C GLY A 160 -7.64 7.61 22.86
N SER A 161 -7.72 8.89 22.50
CA SER A 161 -8.34 9.30 21.23
C SER A 161 -7.27 9.86 20.31
N MET A 162 -6.70 8.98 19.49
CA MET A 162 -5.76 9.35 18.44
C MET A 162 -6.44 10.31 17.45
N ALA A 163 -7.73 10.11 17.16
CA ALA A 163 -8.50 10.96 16.25
C ALA A 163 -8.60 12.41 16.74
N ASN A 164 -8.72 12.64 18.05
CA ASN A 164 -8.80 14.00 18.61
C ASN A 164 -7.53 14.82 18.35
N ASN A 165 -6.35 14.18 18.27
CA ASN A 165 -5.11 14.89 17.93
C ASN A 165 -5.20 15.59 16.56
N PHE A 166 -5.88 14.96 15.60
CA PHE A 166 -6.10 15.50 14.26
C PHE A 166 -7.20 16.57 14.23
N ILE A 167 -8.30 16.33 14.94
CA ILE A 167 -9.48 17.23 14.96
C ILE A 167 -9.18 18.53 15.70
N GLU A 168 -8.51 18.44 16.85
CA GLU A 168 -8.19 19.58 17.71
C GLU A 168 -6.90 20.31 17.29
N GLY A 169 -6.17 19.79 16.30
CA GLY A 169 -4.94 20.40 15.81
C GLY A 169 -3.77 20.35 16.81
N GLN A 170 -3.73 19.35 17.70
CA GLN A 170 -2.68 19.21 18.72
C GLN A 170 -1.36 18.61 18.17
N LEU A 171 -1.24 18.43 16.86
CA LEU A 171 -0.08 17.84 16.22
C LEU A 171 1.12 18.80 16.22
N THR A 172 2.31 18.23 16.38
CA THR A 172 3.58 18.96 16.34
C THR A 172 4.40 18.50 15.14
N ASP A 173 5.45 19.24 14.76
CA ASP A 173 6.37 18.86 13.66
C ASP A 173 6.98 17.46 13.84
N ARG A 174 7.08 16.99 15.11
CA ARG A 174 7.55 15.63 15.41
C ARG A 174 6.68 14.55 14.80
N PHE A 175 5.38 14.81 14.62
CA PHE A 175 4.46 13.88 13.98
C PHE A 175 4.92 13.56 12.56
N PHE A 176 5.14 14.56 11.72
CA PHE A 176 5.56 14.36 10.32
C PHE A 176 6.95 13.75 10.21
N THR A 177 7.86 14.12 11.12
CA THR A 177 9.18 13.47 11.19
C THR A 177 9.02 11.98 11.46
N LEU A 178 8.28 11.60 12.52
CA LEU A 178 8.04 10.20 12.87
C LEU A 178 7.31 9.45 11.75
N MET A 179 6.25 10.03 11.20
CA MET A 179 5.46 9.43 10.13
C MET A 179 6.29 9.24 8.86
N GLY A 180 7.14 10.20 8.50
CA GLY A 180 8.06 10.10 7.39
C GLY A 180 9.05 8.95 7.55
N PHE A 181 9.68 8.83 8.72
CA PHE A 181 10.59 7.71 9.03
C PHE A 181 9.88 6.36 8.98
N LEU A 182 8.72 6.29 9.63
CA LEU A 182 7.92 5.09 9.69
C LEU A 182 7.51 4.62 8.28
N HIS A 183 6.99 5.53 7.46
CA HIS A 183 6.58 5.23 6.10
C HIS A 183 7.77 4.81 5.21
N LEU A 184 8.91 5.51 5.31
CA LEU A 184 10.10 5.22 4.50
C LEU A 184 10.75 3.87 4.85
N LEU A 185 10.84 3.53 6.15
CA LEU A 185 11.50 2.29 6.61
C LEU A 185 10.61 1.04 6.51
N GLY A 186 9.37 1.19 6.04
CA GLY A 186 8.42 0.08 5.93
C GLY A 186 7.56 -0.15 7.19
N GLN A 187 7.95 0.37 8.35
CA GLN A 187 7.38 0.15 9.71
C GLN A 187 7.50 -1.28 10.26
N PRO A 188 8.51 -1.62 11.06
CA PRO A 188 8.22 -1.41 12.49
C PRO A 188 9.34 -0.69 13.24
N VAL A 189 8.92 0.26 14.08
CA VAL A 189 9.62 0.75 15.27
C VAL A 189 8.69 0.54 16.45
#